data_AF-Q875N8-F1
#
_entry.id   AF-Q875N8-F1
#
_cell.length_a   1.000
_cell.length_b   1.000
_cell.length_c   1.000
_cell.angle_alpha   90.00
_cell.angle_beta   90.00
_cell.angle_gamma   90.00
#
_symmetry.space_group_name_H-M   'P 1'
#
loop_
_entity.id
_entity.type
_entity.pdbx_description
1 polymer ?
#
loop_
_entity_poly.entity_id
_entity_poly.type
_entity_poly.pdbx_seq_one_letter_code
_entity_poly.pdbx_strand_id
1 'polypeptide(L)'
;ESFEERPSDLANALGFLLLGWTIFTAGLAVCTAKSTVAFFTLFFLLTITFLLLTISEFTGKIGVNRAGGVLGVVVSFIAWYNAFAGVATKENSYLIARPFPLPTNEKHF
;
A
#
# COMPACT_ATOMS: atom_id res chain seq x y z
N GLU A 1 21.31 -20.32 -16.75
CA GLU A 1 20.79 -21.48 -17.50
C GLU A 1 19.96 -22.47 -16.65
N SER A 2 19.61 -22.20 -15.37
CA SER A 2 18.86 -23.17 -14.54
C SER A 2 17.39 -22.82 -14.23
N PHE A 3 16.83 -21.76 -14.82
CA PHE A 3 15.45 -21.33 -14.55
C PHE A 3 14.42 -21.74 -15.62
N GLU A 4 14.87 -22.34 -16.73
CA GLU A 4 13.98 -22.80 -17.80
C GLU A 4 13.25 -24.10 -17.45
N GLU A 5 13.74 -24.89 -16.50
CA GLU A 5 13.20 -26.24 -16.25
C GLU A 5 11.97 -26.30 -15.33
N ARG A 6 11.67 -25.24 -14.56
CA ARG A 6 10.56 -25.24 -13.58
C ARG A 6 9.91 -23.86 -13.41
N PRO A 7 8.97 -23.45 -14.30
CA PRO A 7 8.27 -22.17 -14.18
C PRO A 7 7.54 -21.99 -12.84
N SER A 8 7.20 -23.09 -12.17
CA SER A 8 6.62 -23.10 -10.81
C SER A 8 7.58 -22.58 -9.73
N ASP A 9 8.89 -22.76 -9.89
CA ASP A 9 9.86 -22.32 -8.89
C ASP A 9 10.06 -20.81 -8.94
N LEU A 10 10.01 -20.23 -10.15
CA LEU A 10 10.08 -18.79 -10.34
C LEU A 10 8.86 -18.09 -9.73
N ALA A 11 7.65 -18.62 -9.98
CA ALA A 11 6.42 -18.10 -9.41
C ALA A 11 6.41 -18.19 -7.87
N ASN A 12 6.88 -19.31 -7.30
CA ASN A 12 7.01 -19.44 -5.85
C ASN A 12 8.03 -18.45 -5.27
N ALA A 13 9.20 -18.30 -5.91
CA ALA A 13 10.23 -17.34 -5.48
C ALA A 13 9.72 -15.89 -5.52
N LEU A 14 8.99 -15.52 -6.59
CA LEU A 14 8.32 -14.22 -6.68
C LEU A 14 7.26 -14.06 -5.60
N GLY A 15 6.41 -15.06 -5.39
CA GLY A 15 5.43 -15.08 -4.30
C GLY A 15 6.07 -14.79 -2.94
N PHE A 16 7.20 -15.43 -2.60
CA PHE A 16 7.92 -15.15 -1.35
C PHE A 16 8.50 -13.73 -1.28
N LEU A 17 9.05 -13.21 -2.38
CA LEU A 17 9.54 -11.83 -2.45
C LEU A 17 8.41 -10.83 -2.20
N LEU A 18 7.27 -11.00 -2.87
CA LEU A 18 6.10 -10.15 -2.68
C LEU A 18 5.48 -10.30 -1.28
N LEU A 19 5.53 -11.49 -0.69
CA LEU A 19 5.07 -11.73 0.69
C LEU A 19 5.94 -10.95 1.68
N GLY A 20 7.27 -11.01 1.54
CA GLY A 20 8.20 -10.20 2.35
C GLY A 20 7.90 -8.71 2.24
N TRP A 21 7.61 -8.24 1.01
CA TRP A 21 7.25 -6.84 0.78
C TRP A 21 5.88 -6.46 1.33
N THR A 22 4.93 -7.38 1.33
CA THR A 22 3.61 -7.23 1.96
C THR A 22 3.75 -7.04 3.46
N ILE A 23 4.55 -7.87 4.15
CA ILE A 23 4.78 -7.77 5.60
C ILE A 23 5.47 -6.45 5.95
N PHE A 24 6.49 -6.08 5.19
CA PHE A 24 7.19 -4.80 5.39
C PHE A 24 6.22 -3.61 5.25
N THR A 25 5.42 -3.60 4.18
CA THR A 25 4.43 -2.54 3.94
C THR A 25 3.34 -2.54 5.02
N ALA A 26 2.93 -3.70 5.53
CA ALA A 26 1.98 -3.81 6.64
C ALA A 26 2.55 -3.22 7.95
N GLY A 27 3.83 -3.47 8.24
CA GLY A 27 4.52 -2.84 9.38
C GLY A 27 4.55 -1.32 9.26
N LEU A 28 4.87 -0.80 8.07
CA LEU A 28 4.80 0.63 7.78
C LEU A 28 3.36 1.17 7.94
N ALA A 29 2.35 0.44 7.47
CA ALA A 29 0.95 0.83 7.60
C ALA A 29 0.56 1.07 9.07
N VAL A 30 0.98 0.17 9.98
CA VAL A 30 0.78 0.32 11.44
C VAL A 30 1.51 1.54 11.99
N CYS A 31 2.73 1.84 11.54
CA CYS A 31 3.45 3.05 11.94
C CYS A 31 2.74 4.34 11.45
N THR A 32 2.20 4.37 10.23
CA THR A 32 1.45 5.52 9.69
C THR A 32 0.09 5.76 10.35
N ALA A 33 -0.49 4.76 11.02
CA ALA A 33 -1.77 4.89 11.74
C ALA A 33 -1.76 6.02 12.78
N LYS A 34 -0.57 6.35 13.31
CA LYS A 34 -0.38 7.40 14.32
C LYS A 34 -0.11 8.79 13.74
N SER A 35 0.21 8.90 12.44
CA SER A 35 0.69 10.14 11.82
C SER A 35 -0.43 10.91 11.10
N THR A 36 -1.23 10.26 10.24
CA THR A 36 -2.31 10.91 9.46
C THR A 36 -3.22 9.86 8.82
N VAL A 37 -4.55 10.04 8.93
CA VAL A 37 -5.55 9.11 8.35
C VAL A 37 -5.37 8.93 6.84
N ALA A 38 -4.97 10.00 6.13
CA ALA A 38 -4.75 9.97 4.68
C ALA A 38 -3.60 9.03 4.27
N PHE A 39 -2.46 9.09 4.97
CA PHE A 39 -1.33 8.20 4.71
C PHE A 39 -1.63 6.77 5.16
N PHE A 40 -2.37 6.59 6.26
CA PHE A 40 -2.81 5.28 6.72
C PHE A 40 -3.68 4.55 5.68
N THR A 41 -4.69 5.22 5.11
CA THR A 41 -5.55 4.63 4.08
C THR A 41 -4.76 4.23 2.82
N LEU A 42 -3.79 5.04 2.40
CA LEU A 42 -2.92 4.72 1.27
C LEU A 42 -2.09 3.46 1.53
N PHE A 43 -1.37 3.42 2.65
CA PHE A 43 -0.54 2.27 3.00
C PHE A 43 -1.38 1.01 3.22
N PHE A 44 -2.58 1.12 3.79
CA PHE A 44 -3.49 0.00 3.96
C PHE A 44 -3.97 -0.59 2.63
N LEU A 45 -4.40 0.25 1.69
CA LEU A 45 -4.77 -0.17 0.33
C LEU A 45 -3.58 -0.77 -0.43
N LEU A 46 -2.38 -0.22 -0.23
CA LEU A 46 -1.15 -0.74 -0.81
C LEU A 46 -0.78 -2.12 -0.24
N THR A 47 -0.93 -2.33 1.07
CA THR A 47 -0.75 -3.65 1.71
C THR A 47 -1.72 -4.68 1.12
N ILE A 48 -3.00 -4.33 0.96
CA ILE A 48 -4.00 -5.22 0.33
C ILE A 48 -3.59 -5.54 -1.12
N THR A 49 -3.10 -4.55 -1.86
CA THR A 49 -2.63 -4.74 -3.24
C THR A 49 -1.49 -5.77 -3.32
N PHE A 50 -0.44 -5.61 -2.51
CA PHE A 50 0.67 -6.57 -2.48
C PHE A 50 0.25 -7.96 -1.97
N LEU A 51 -0.71 -8.02 -1.04
CA LEU A 51 -1.27 -9.28 -0.57
C LEU A 51 -2.03 -10.01 -1.69
N LEU A 52 -2.84 -9.30 -2.49
CA LEU A 52 -3.53 -9.90 -3.64
C LEU A 52 -2.54 -10.38 -4.71
N LEU A 53 -1.51 -9.59 -5.02
CA LEU A 53 -0.45 -9.99 -5.95
C LEU A 53 0.28 -11.25 -5.47
N THR A 54 0.63 -11.31 -4.18
CA THR A 54 1.26 -12.49 -3.56
C THR A 54 0.38 -13.74 -3.69
N ILE A 55 -0.91 -13.64 -3.37
CA ILE A 55 -1.86 -14.76 -3.49
C ILE A 55 -2.02 -15.16 -4.97
N SER A 56 -1.94 -14.21 -5.89
CA SER A 56 -2.05 -14.48 -7.32
C SER A 56 -0.87 -15.31 -7.86
N GLU A 57 0.34 -15.06 -7.37
CA GLU A 57 1.54 -15.84 -7.71
C GLU A 57 1.44 -17.27 -7.18
N PHE A 58 0.91 -17.47 -5.96
CA PHE A 58 0.73 -18.82 -5.40
C PHE A 58 -0.47 -19.59 -5.98
N THR A 59 -1.54 -18.90 -6.37
CA THR A 59 -2.76 -19.57 -6.85
C THR A 59 -2.77 -19.71 -8.38
N GLY A 60 -1.93 -18.96 -9.11
CA GLY A 60 -1.90 -18.94 -10.58
C GLY A 60 -3.20 -18.42 -11.22
N LYS A 61 -4.10 -17.81 -10.45
CA LYS A 61 -5.40 -17.34 -10.93
C LYS A 61 -5.31 -15.93 -11.50
N ILE A 62 -5.52 -15.84 -12.81
CA ILE A 62 -5.53 -14.56 -13.56
C ILE A 62 -6.53 -13.55 -12.98
N GLY A 63 -7.67 -14.03 -12.44
CA GLY A 63 -8.68 -13.16 -11.83
C GLY A 63 -8.16 -12.40 -10.60
N VAL A 64 -7.34 -13.05 -9.76
CA VAL A 64 -6.76 -12.43 -8.55
C VAL A 64 -5.65 -11.45 -8.94
N ASN A 65 -4.85 -11.80 -9.94
CA ASN A 65 -3.81 -10.91 -10.46
C ASN A 65 -4.44 -9.61 -11.03
N ARG A 66 -5.51 -9.72 -11.83
CA ARG A 66 -6.25 -8.55 -12.34
C ARG A 66 -6.85 -7.71 -11.22
N ALA A 67 -7.42 -8.34 -10.18
CA ALA A 67 -7.95 -7.61 -9.04
C ALA A 67 -6.86 -6.83 -8.28
N GLY A 68 -5.69 -7.45 -8.07
CA GLY A 68 -4.51 -6.78 -7.51
C GLY A 68 -4.03 -5.62 -8.38
N GLY A 69 -3.97 -5.81 -9.70
CA GLY A 69 -3.59 -4.76 -10.65
C GLY A 69 -4.55 -3.57 -10.67
N VAL A 70 -5.86 -3.82 -10.73
CA VAL A 70 -6.89 -2.76 -10.72
C VAL A 70 -6.84 -1.98 -9.40
N LEU A 71 -6.72 -2.68 -8.27
CA LEU A 71 -6.54 -2.01 -6.98
C LEU A 71 -5.26 -1.17 -6.96
N GLY A 72 -4.14 -1.69 -7.46
CA GLY A 72 -2.87 -0.94 -7.53
C GLY A 72 -2.95 0.36 -8.35
N VAL A 73 -3.73 0.36 -9.43
CA VAL A 73 -3.99 1.58 -10.21
C VAL A 73 -4.78 2.61 -9.36
N VAL A 74 -5.83 2.16 -8.67
CA VAL A 74 -6.61 3.02 -7.76
C VAL A 74 -5.72 3.58 -6.63
N VAL A 75 -4.85 2.75 -6.04
CA VAL A 75 -3.87 3.18 -5.02
C VAL A 75 -2.94 4.24 -5.58
N SER A 76 -2.48 4.10 -6.83
CA SER A 76 -1.57 5.07 -7.46
C SER A 76 -2.23 6.45 -7.63
N PHE A 77 -3.51 6.50 -8.00
CA PHE A 77 -4.25 7.76 -8.06
C PHE A 77 -4.44 8.40 -6.68
N ILE A 78 -4.73 7.59 -5.65
CA ILE A 78 -4.82 8.07 -4.25
C ILE A 78 -3.45 8.56 -3.75
N ALA A 79 -2.37 7.89 -4.15
CA ALA A 79 -1.01 8.28 -3.82
C ALA A 79 -0.63 9.62 -4.44
N TRP A 80 -1.04 9.87 -5.68
CA TRP A 80 -0.87 11.19 -6.30
C TRP A 80 -1.67 12.25 -5.53
N TYR A 81 -2.93 11.97 -5.18
CA TYR A 81 -3.72 12.90 -4.37
C TYR A 81 -3.07 13.20 -3.02
N ASN A 82 -2.55 12.18 -2.32
CA ASN A 82 -1.84 12.37 -1.06
C ASN A 82 -0.51 13.12 -1.23
N ALA A 83 0.23 12.89 -2.33
CA ALA A 83 1.44 13.65 -2.63
C ALA A 83 1.11 15.12 -2.92
N PHE A 84 0.05 15.38 -3.67
CA PHE A 84 -0.44 16.75 -3.91
C PHE A 84 -0.89 17.41 -2.60
N ALA A 85 -1.65 16.70 -1.77
CA ALA A 85 -2.09 17.20 -0.47
C ALA A 85 -0.94 17.42 0.53
N GLY A 86 0.10 16.58 0.47
CA GLY A 86 1.31 16.73 1.29
C GLY A 86 2.22 17.86 0.84
N VAL A 87 2.26 18.17 -0.46
CA VAL A 87 3.02 19.29 -1.04
C VAL A 87 2.23 20.61 -0.99
N ALA A 88 0.90 20.54 -0.92
CA ALA A 88 -0.01 21.67 -0.79
C ALA A 88 0.07 22.31 0.61
N THR A 89 1.11 23.12 0.83
CA THR A 89 1.24 24.02 1.98
C THR A 89 0.29 25.21 1.82
N LYS A 90 -0.20 25.79 2.94
CA LYS A 90 -1.11 26.96 3.01
C LYS A 90 -0.74 28.17 2.14
N GLU A 91 0.53 28.26 1.73
CA GLU A 91 1.07 29.34 0.89
C GLU A 91 0.87 29.09 -0.63
N ASN A 92 0.55 27.86 -1.06
CA ASN A 92 0.66 27.46 -2.47
C ASN A 92 -0.60 26.80 -3.08
N SER A 93 -1.61 26.38 -2.31
CA SER A 93 -2.80 25.72 -2.90
C SER A 93 -4.06 25.77 -2.01
N TYR A 94 -5.23 25.85 -2.66
CA TYR A 94 -6.57 25.97 -2.05
C TYR A 94 -7.15 24.67 -1.46
N LEU A 95 -6.57 23.50 -1.75
CA LEU A 95 -7.08 22.19 -1.31
C LEU A 95 -6.24 21.61 -0.17
N ILE A 96 -6.56 22.02 1.05
CA ILE A 96 -5.95 21.50 2.27
C ILE A 96 -6.72 20.24 2.69
N ALA A 97 -6.13 19.05 2.48
CA ALA A 97 -6.63 17.84 3.13
C ALA A 97 -6.32 17.97 4.63
N ARG A 98 -7.30 18.38 5.42
CA ARG A 98 -7.15 18.53 6.87
C ARG A 98 -6.73 17.17 7.46
N PRO A 99 -5.51 17.01 7.99
CA PRO A 99 -5.21 15.83 8.79
C PRO A 99 -6.07 15.95 10.04
N PHE A 100 -7.09 15.09 10.17
CA PHE A 100 -7.89 15.03 11.39
C PHE A 100 -6.98 14.38 12.45
N PRO A 101 -6.46 15.15 13.42
CA PRO A 101 -5.63 14.58 14.46
C PRO A 101 -6.53 13.75 15.37
N LEU A 102 -6.09 12.53 15.72
CA LEU A 102 -6.74 11.75 16.75
C LEU A 102 -6.76 12.58 18.06
N PRO A 103 -7.89 12.65 18.78
CA PRO A 103 -7.95 13.33 20.06
C PRO A 103 -7.00 12.66 21.05
N THR A 104 -5.93 13.35 21.40
CA THR A 104 -5.02 12.96 22.48
C THR A 104 -5.70 13.25 23.82
N ASN A 105 -5.75 12.25 24.70
CA ASN A 105 -6.22 12.36 26.09
C ASN A 105 -5.15 12.99 27.02
N GLU A 106 -4.40 13.99 26.56
CA GLU A 106 -3.55 14.77 27.47
C GLU A 106 -4.47 15.70 28.26
N LYS A 107 -4.73 15.30 29.50
CA LYS A 107 -5.31 16.20 30.51
C LYS A 107 -4.29 17.29 30.74
N HIS A 108 -4.53 18.48 30.19
CA HIS A 108 -3.89 19.70 30.67
C HIS A 108 -4.38 19.93 32.10
N PHE A 109 -3.53 19.61 33.08
CA PHE A 109 -3.61 20.07 34.46
C PHE A 109 -2.49 21.06 34.71
#